data_AF-A0A2N2AVB0-F1
#
_entry.id   AF-A0A2N2AVB0-F1
#
_cell.length_a   1.000
_cell.length_b   1.000
_cell.length_c   1.000
_cell.angle_alpha   90.00
_cell.angle_beta   90.00
_cell.angle_gamma   90.00
#
_symmetry.space_group_name_H-M   'P 1'
#
loop_
_entity.id
_entity.type
_entity.pdbx_description
1 polymer ?
#
loop_
_entity_poly.entity_id
_entity_poly.type
_entity_poly.pdbx_seq_one_letter_code
_entity_poly.pdbx_strand_id
1 'polypeptide(L)'
;MIVIDRDEEFNQILKNQSIKTVYQPIVSLQNGDILGYEALMRGPDDSFIRSPLELIEVAKENNRIFELEMLSREKAIIGAKEMNKNMMLFLNIEPDIIKDVHYRMGYTKELLEMNGLSENNIVLEITERTAITDYEKYIDIIDNYKRQGYKIAIDDVGSGYSGLSRINNTKPEYIKIDMDLIRGINKDSFKQSLLSAMVKFASMTGMRSIAEGIETKEELETIIHLGVHYGQGYFIGRPNAKIIKKLDDIKDYILNTVYKRDKLSAYDIYTCKIGAIAETVKSKHAYDQCYTVKEYLYKKQCEGVAIVNEYSEPIGLMMKTDLDSKMSTQYGYSIYAKRQVLLLMDHYPIIVDYNTPIKRVSEIVTLRDVDKVYDNIVVTQNGKYYGIVSVRNLLQQITNIETNYARHLNPLTLLPGNKIINSVIAKNISINKKVAICYLDLDHFKIYNDTYGFDNGDKIIKMTARIIEKHVHNYFPFDSFIGHIGGDDFVFMMQDNLAFLNEALYDILDEFDHTVKQFFSQEDLIKGNICTYDECKNLKEFSITSASIGVYTGGLQEFQCVEKFGEYIGGIKKKAKELNGSSYVIYDENNQIINQYYNHQVKSTQG
;
A
#
# COMPACT_ATOMS: atom_id res chain seq x y z
N MET A 1 42.60 -30.36 -21.53
CA MET A 1 41.35 -30.08 -20.80
C MET A 1 41.27 -31.09 -19.69
N ILE A 2 41.49 -30.68 -18.44
CA ILE A 2 41.16 -31.51 -17.29
C ILE A 2 39.63 -31.51 -17.26
N VAL A 3 39.02 -32.65 -17.55
CA VAL A 3 37.59 -32.86 -17.29
C VAL A 3 37.49 -32.97 -15.78
N ILE A 4 37.15 -31.86 -15.12
CA ILE A 4 36.83 -31.88 -13.69
C ILE A 4 35.48 -32.56 -13.58
N ASP A 5 35.44 -33.67 -12.87
CA ASP A 5 34.23 -34.45 -12.63
C ASP A 5 33.33 -33.66 -11.66
N ARG A 6 32.17 -33.19 -12.16
CA ARG A 6 31.17 -32.46 -11.37
C ARG A 6 30.74 -33.26 -10.14
N ASP A 7 30.70 -34.59 -10.24
CA ASP A 7 30.30 -35.47 -9.14
C ASP A 7 31.40 -35.57 -8.08
N GLU A 8 32.66 -35.63 -8.48
CA GLU A 8 33.79 -35.64 -7.55
C GLU A 8 33.88 -34.32 -6.78
N GLU A 9 33.69 -33.19 -7.48
CA GLU A 9 33.64 -31.86 -6.86
C GLU A 9 32.46 -31.73 -5.88
N PHE A 10 31.25 -32.18 -6.27
CA PHE A 10 30.08 -32.17 -5.39
C PHE A 10 30.29 -33.02 -4.12
N ASN A 11 30.89 -34.21 -4.26
CA ASN A 11 31.23 -35.06 -3.12
C ASN A 11 32.25 -34.38 -2.18
N GLN A 12 33.24 -33.66 -2.73
CA GLN A 12 34.16 -32.85 -1.92
C GLN A 12 33.44 -31.70 -1.22
N ILE A 13 32.49 -31.03 -1.87
CA ILE A 13 31.71 -29.95 -1.27
C ILE A 13 30.90 -30.45 -0.07
N LEU A 14 30.19 -31.57 -0.21
CA LEU A 14 29.43 -32.17 0.89
C LEU A 14 30.36 -32.62 2.03
N LYS A 15 31.45 -33.32 1.70
CA LYS A 15 32.41 -33.83 2.69
C LYS A 15 33.08 -32.70 3.48
N ASN A 16 33.46 -31.62 2.81
CA ASN A 16 34.12 -30.47 3.42
C ASN A 16 33.13 -29.43 3.97
N GLN A 17 31.82 -29.65 3.78
CA GLN A 17 30.76 -28.72 4.13
C GLN A 17 31.01 -27.29 3.60
N SER A 18 31.51 -27.16 2.38
CA SER A 18 32.07 -25.91 1.84
C SER A 18 31.07 -24.97 1.18
N ILE A 19 29.76 -25.25 1.27
CA ILE A 19 28.73 -24.30 0.86
C ILE A 19 28.69 -23.08 1.78
N LYS A 20 28.33 -21.94 1.22
CA LYS A 20 28.14 -20.67 1.93
C LYS A 20 26.68 -20.25 1.85
N THR A 21 26.26 -19.43 2.80
CA THR A 21 24.96 -18.76 2.78
C THR A 21 25.17 -17.26 2.68
N VAL A 22 24.40 -16.62 1.80
CA VAL A 22 24.26 -15.16 1.77
C VAL A 22 22.83 -14.78 2.11
N TYR A 23 22.65 -13.63 2.74
CA TYR A 23 21.37 -13.15 3.26
C TYR A 23 20.93 -11.93 2.48
N GLN A 24 19.75 -11.98 1.87
CA GLN A 24 19.15 -10.83 1.20
C GLN A 24 18.07 -10.21 2.07
N PRO A 25 18.11 -8.89 2.34
CA PRO A 25 17.11 -8.25 3.19
C PRO A 25 15.76 -8.13 2.51
N ILE A 26 14.70 -8.44 3.27
CA ILE A 26 13.31 -8.17 2.91
C ILE A 26 12.81 -7.03 3.80
N VAL A 27 12.34 -5.95 3.19
CA VAL A 27 11.94 -4.72 3.92
C VAL A 27 10.46 -4.45 3.77
N SER A 28 9.85 -3.85 4.80
CA SER A 28 8.49 -3.34 4.72
C SER A 28 8.46 -2.10 3.84
N LEU A 29 7.59 -2.13 2.83
CA LEU A 29 7.36 -1.01 1.92
C LEU A 29 6.44 0.06 2.53
N GLN A 30 6.10 -0.08 3.82
CA GLN A 30 5.25 0.88 4.53
C GLN A 30 5.99 1.70 5.59
N ASN A 31 7.04 1.15 6.22
CA ASN A 31 7.84 1.85 7.23
C ASN A 31 9.36 1.71 7.03
N GLY A 32 9.79 0.93 6.03
CA GLY A 32 11.20 0.69 5.73
C GLY A 32 11.93 -0.22 6.74
N ASP A 33 11.23 -0.81 7.71
CA ASP A 33 11.84 -1.75 8.65
C ASP A 33 12.15 -3.09 7.96
N ILE A 34 13.27 -3.71 8.35
CA ILE A 34 13.65 -5.03 7.87
C ILE A 34 12.72 -6.08 8.51
N LEU A 35 11.94 -6.77 7.69
CA LEU A 35 11.12 -7.91 8.11
C LEU A 35 12.01 -9.10 8.47
N GLY A 36 13.03 -9.33 7.65
CA GLY A 36 13.83 -10.54 7.71
C GLY A 36 14.81 -10.66 6.56
N TYR A 37 15.34 -11.86 6.38
CA TYR A 37 16.29 -12.15 5.32
C TYR A 37 15.97 -13.47 4.63
N GLU A 38 16.12 -13.48 3.31
CA GLU A 38 16.17 -14.72 2.54
C GLU A 38 17.58 -15.31 2.57
N ALA A 39 17.68 -16.57 3.01
CA ALA A 39 18.92 -17.31 3.03
C ALA A 39 19.14 -18.02 1.70
N LEU A 40 20.18 -17.61 0.98
CA LEU A 40 20.50 -18.09 -0.34
C LEU A 40 21.79 -18.88 -0.33
N MET A 41 21.72 -20.14 -0.75
CA MET A 41 22.89 -21.02 -0.86
C MET A 41 23.84 -20.58 -1.98
N ARG A 42 25.14 -20.69 -1.75
CA ARG A 42 26.22 -20.47 -2.74
C ARG A 42 27.24 -21.59 -2.62
N GLY A 43 27.70 -22.11 -3.76
CA GLY A 43 28.86 -22.99 -3.78
C GLY A 43 30.15 -22.24 -3.50
N PRO A 44 31.29 -22.94 -3.41
CA PRO A 44 32.60 -22.32 -3.25
C PRO A 44 32.91 -21.34 -4.40
N ASP A 45 33.63 -20.25 -4.11
CA ASP A 45 33.90 -19.19 -5.10
C ASP A 45 34.70 -19.69 -6.31
N ASP A 46 35.59 -20.67 -6.07
CA ASP A 46 36.48 -21.28 -7.07
C ASP A 46 35.86 -22.52 -7.76
N SER A 47 34.59 -22.81 -7.50
CA SER A 47 33.91 -24.03 -7.98
C SER A 47 33.20 -23.85 -9.32
N PHE A 48 33.18 -24.89 -10.14
CA PHE A 48 32.39 -24.92 -11.38
C PHE A 48 30.88 -25.07 -11.12
N ILE A 49 30.51 -25.57 -9.95
CA ILE A 49 29.13 -25.73 -9.49
C ILE A 49 28.83 -24.71 -8.38
N ARG A 50 29.22 -23.45 -8.61
CA ARG A 50 29.06 -22.38 -7.62
C ARG A 50 27.61 -21.86 -7.51
N SER A 51 26.81 -22.00 -8.57
CA SER A 51 25.43 -21.50 -8.55
C SER A 51 24.51 -22.46 -7.82
N PRO A 52 23.46 -21.96 -7.12
CA PRO A 52 22.50 -22.83 -6.47
C PRO A 52 21.79 -23.79 -7.45
N LEU A 53 21.51 -23.33 -8.67
CA LEU A 53 20.87 -24.16 -9.71
C LEU A 53 21.75 -25.36 -10.08
N GLU A 54 23.05 -25.14 -10.31
CA GLU A 54 24.00 -26.23 -10.61
C GLU A 54 24.16 -27.20 -9.43
N LEU A 55 24.23 -26.70 -8.19
CA LEU A 55 24.30 -27.55 -6.99
C LEU A 55 23.06 -28.46 -6.87
N ILE A 56 21.87 -27.90 -7.07
CA ILE A 56 20.61 -28.64 -7.01
C ILE A 56 20.53 -29.67 -8.13
N GLU A 57 20.94 -29.31 -9.35
CA GLU A 57 20.96 -30.21 -10.51
C GLU A 57 21.86 -31.43 -10.24
N VAL A 58 23.12 -31.20 -9.84
CA VAL A 58 24.07 -32.30 -9.54
C VAL A 58 23.59 -33.14 -8.35
N ALA A 59 23.00 -32.51 -7.33
CA ALA A 59 22.43 -33.24 -6.20
C ALA A 59 21.24 -34.13 -6.61
N LYS A 60 20.40 -33.69 -7.55
CA LYS A 60 19.30 -34.49 -8.11
C LYS A 60 19.83 -35.65 -8.94
N GLU A 61 20.81 -35.42 -9.81
CA GLU A 61 21.48 -36.46 -10.61
C GLU A 61 22.10 -37.56 -9.73
N ASN A 62 22.63 -37.19 -8.56
CA ASN A 62 23.25 -38.11 -7.62
C ASN A 62 22.28 -38.71 -6.57
N ASN A 63 21.00 -38.32 -6.55
CA ASN A 63 20.03 -38.66 -5.49
C ASN A 63 20.48 -38.23 -4.07
N ARG A 64 21.12 -37.07 -3.94
CA ARG A 64 21.68 -36.52 -2.69
C ARG A 64 21.05 -35.18 -2.32
N ILE A 65 19.84 -34.88 -2.82
CA ILE A 65 19.16 -33.60 -2.58
C ILE A 65 18.93 -33.34 -1.09
N PHE A 66 18.59 -34.39 -0.34
CA PHE A 66 18.38 -34.32 1.10
C PHE A 66 19.64 -33.83 1.84
N GLU A 67 20.80 -34.37 1.50
CA GLU A 67 22.07 -33.99 2.13
C GLU A 67 22.47 -32.55 1.84
N LEU A 68 22.30 -32.11 0.57
CA LEU A 68 22.56 -30.73 0.19
C LEU A 68 21.61 -29.77 0.91
N GLU A 69 20.32 -30.09 0.98
CA GLU A 69 19.34 -29.22 1.63
C GLU A 69 19.57 -29.14 3.14
N MET A 70 19.86 -30.25 3.82
CA MET A 70 20.18 -30.24 5.25
C MET A 70 21.43 -29.42 5.53
N LEU A 71 22.46 -29.55 4.70
CA LEU A 71 23.66 -28.73 4.81
C LEU A 71 23.35 -27.23 4.60
N SER A 72 22.54 -26.90 3.58
CA SER A 72 22.10 -25.53 3.27
C SER A 72 21.34 -24.91 4.44
N ARG A 73 20.38 -25.66 4.98
CA ARG A 73 19.56 -25.27 6.13
C ARG A 73 20.42 -25.07 7.39
N GLU A 74 21.37 -25.97 7.63
CA GLU A 74 22.30 -25.86 8.75
C GLU A 74 23.16 -24.59 8.66
N LYS A 75 23.79 -24.33 7.51
CA LYS A 75 24.60 -23.13 7.32
C LYS A 75 23.77 -21.85 7.42
N ALA A 76 22.54 -21.85 6.92
CA ALA A 76 21.61 -20.71 7.01
C ALA A 76 21.22 -20.39 8.45
N ILE A 77 20.88 -21.41 9.26
CA ILE A 77 20.49 -21.20 10.66
C ILE A 77 21.70 -20.75 11.50
N ILE A 78 22.87 -21.37 11.29
CA ILE A 78 24.09 -21.00 12.03
C ILE A 78 24.51 -19.56 11.69
N GLY A 79 24.50 -19.18 10.41
CA GLY A 79 24.88 -17.83 10.01
C GLY A 79 23.86 -16.76 10.43
N ALA A 80 22.60 -17.15 10.66
CA ALA A 80 21.56 -16.28 11.17
C ALA A 80 21.58 -16.09 12.70
N LYS A 81 22.55 -16.64 13.42
CA LYS A 81 22.65 -16.51 14.90
C LYS A 81 22.74 -15.06 15.39
N GLU A 82 23.30 -14.16 14.59
CA GLU A 82 23.37 -12.73 14.91
C GLU A 82 22.12 -11.93 14.53
N MET A 83 21.11 -12.58 13.94
CA MET A 83 19.85 -11.96 13.58
C MET A 83 19.06 -11.56 14.83
N ASN A 84 18.36 -10.42 14.76
CA ASN A 84 17.46 -10.03 15.83
C ASN A 84 16.31 -11.06 15.93
N LYS A 85 15.95 -11.45 17.17
CA LYS A 85 14.90 -12.43 17.45
C LYS A 85 13.50 -12.03 16.98
N ASN A 86 13.29 -10.79 16.55
CA ASN A 86 12.01 -10.33 15.99
C ASN A 86 11.98 -10.40 14.45
N MET A 87 13.12 -10.72 13.81
CA MET A 87 13.22 -10.83 12.35
C MET A 87 12.88 -12.25 11.89
N MET A 88 12.49 -12.35 10.62
CA MET A 88 12.20 -13.60 9.95
C MET A 88 13.43 -14.10 9.17
N LEU A 89 13.61 -15.40 9.10
CA LEU A 89 14.56 -16.07 8.22
C LEU A 89 13.76 -16.90 7.22
N PHE A 90 13.90 -16.58 5.94
CA PHE A 90 13.24 -17.28 4.85
C PHE A 90 14.17 -18.38 4.33
N LEU A 91 13.66 -19.61 4.27
CA LEU A 91 14.40 -20.81 3.90
C LEU A 91 13.67 -21.52 2.77
N ASN A 92 14.38 -21.72 1.66
CA ASN A 92 13.92 -22.54 0.55
C ASN A 92 13.80 -24.02 0.97
N ILE A 93 12.69 -24.68 0.61
CA ILE A 93 12.45 -26.11 0.86
C ILE A 93 12.05 -26.82 -0.43
N GLU A 94 12.67 -27.97 -0.69
CA GLU A 94 12.18 -28.94 -1.67
C GLU A 94 11.15 -29.87 -0.98
N PRO A 95 9.88 -29.93 -1.44
CA PRO A 95 8.84 -30.72 -0.79
C PRO A 95 9.17 -32.22 -0.68
N ASP A 96 9.94 -32.75 -1.63
CA ASP A 96 10.23 -34.18 -1.72
C ASP A 96 11.15 -34.71 -0.61
N ILE A 97 11.81 -33.85 0.17
CA ILE A 97 12.72 -34.28 1.25
C ILE A 97 12.04 -35.11 2.34
N ILE A 98 10.73 -34.96 2.53
CA ILE A 98 9.98 -35.68 3.57
C ILE A 98 9.90 -37.19 3.26
N LYS A 99 10.13 -37.57 1.99
CA LYS A 99 10.16 -38.97 1.56
C LYS A 99 11.50 -39.65 1.83
N ASP A 100 12.53 -38.88 2.18
CA ASP A 100 13.87 -39.44 2.40
C ASP A 100 13.90 -40.30 3.67
N VAL A 101 14.60 -41.44 3.60
CA VAL A 101 14.76 -42.38 4.72
C VAL A 101 15.49 -41.77 5.91
N HIS A 102 16.27 -40.71 5.68
CA HIS A 102 17.01 -39.97 6.69
C HIS A 102 16.22 -38.78 7.26
N TYR A 103 15.01 -38.50 6.75
CA TYR A 103 14.17 -37.44 7.28
C TYR A 103 13.78 -37.72 8.74
N ARG A 104 14.06 -36.74 9.61
CA ARG A 104 13.67 -36.78 11.03
C ARG A 104 12.83 -35.56 11.38
N MET A 105 11.56 -35.80 11.71
CA MET A 105 10.67 -34.76 12.22
C MET A 105 11.29 -34.11 13.47
N GLY A 106 11.25 -32.78 13.54
CA GLY A 106 11.80 -32.00 14.66
C GLY A 106 13.29 -31.68 14.58
N TYR A 107 14.06 -32.22 13.63
CA TYR A 107 15.50 -31.90 13.52
C TYR A 107 15.76 -30.40 13.31
N THR A 108 14.98 -29.75 12.45
CA THR A 108 15.10 -28.31 12.23
C THR A 108 14.77 -27.51 13.49
N LYS A 109 13.80 -27.97 14.29
CA LYS A 109 13.48 -27.34 15.58
C LYS A 109 14.64 -27.42 16.57
N GLU A 110 15.27 -28.59 16.71
CA GLU A 110 16.46 -28.75 17.55
C GLU A 110 17.61 -27.82 17.10
N LEU A 111 17.83 -27.73 15.79
CA LEU A 111 18.86 -26.86 15.22
C LEU A 111 18.58 -25.37 15.48
N LEU A 112 17.31 -24.94 15.42
CA LEU A 112 16.90 -23.57 15.74
C LEU A 112 17.12 -23.28 17.23
N GLU A 113 16.70 -24.18 18.12
CA GLU A 113 16.86 -24.05 19.56
C GLU A 113 18.34 -23.92 19.96
N MET A 114 19.22 -24.74 19.36
CA MET A 114 20.68 -24.67 19.59
C MET A 114 21.30 -23.34 19.16
N ASN A 115 20.68 -22.63 18.22
CA ASN A 115 21.14 -21.34 17.70
C ASN A 115 20.35 -20.14 18.26
N GLY A 116 19.44 -20.36 19.22
CA GLY A 116 18.69 -19.29 19.88
C GLY A 116 17.58 -18.66 19.03
N LEU A 117 17.15 -19.37 17.97
CA LEU A 117 16.01 -19.03 17.12
C LEU A 117 14.81 -19.92 17.48
N SER A 118 13.62 -19.52 17.05
CA SER A 118 12.40 -20.31 17.21
C SER A 118 11.72 -20.56 15.87
N GLU A 119 10.85 -21.57 15.80
CA GLU A 119 9.97 -21.86 14.67
C GLU A 119 9.20 -20.62 14.18
N ASN A 120 8.82 -19.72 15.10
CA ASN A 120 8.11 -18.49 14.80
C ASN A 120 8.94 -17.49 13.98
N ASN A 121 10.26 -17.63 13.96
CA ASN A 121 11.16 -16.80 13.16
C ASN A 121 11.34 -17.33 11.74
N ILE A 122 10.83 -18.52 11.42
CA ILE A 122 11.15 -19.19 10.17
C ILE A 122 9.96 -19.12 9.22
N VAL A 123 10.26 -18.73 7.98
CA VAL A 123 9.34 -18.79 6.85
C VAL A 123 9.91 -19.80 5.86
N LEU A 124 9.12 -20.80 5.49
CA LEU A 124 9.51 -21.83 4.54
C LEU A 124 8.98 -21.45 3.16
N GLU A 125 9.89 -21.28 2.21
CA GLU A 125 9.58 -20.89 0.84
C GLU A 125 9.41 -22.15 -0.01
N ILE A 126 8.30 -22.20 -0.74
CA ILE A 126 7.94 -23.32 -1.59
C ILE A 126 7.61 -22.80 -2.97
N THR A 127 8.32 -23.30 -3.97
CA THR A 127 8.15 -22.87 -5.36
C THR A 127 6.82 -23.36 -5.95
N GLU A 128 6.20 -22.56 -6.83
CA GLU A 128 4.98 -22.99 -7.53
C GLU A 128 5.25 -24.23 -8.43
N ARG A 129 6.45 -24.42 -8.96
CA ARG A 129 6.71 -25.47 -9.97
C ARG A 129 6.76 -26.90 -9.40
N THR A 130 7.14 -27.07 -8.13
CA THR A 130 7.37 -28.40 -7.52
C THR A 130 6.10 -29.18 -7.20
N ALA A 131 4.93 -28.53 -7.08
CA ALA A 131 3.67 -29.23 -6.72
C ALA A 131 2.86 -29.80 -7.90
N ILE A 132 3.44 -29.94 -9.09
CA ILE A 132 2.71 -30.40 -10.29
C ILE A 132 2.42 -31.92 -10.25
N THR A 133 3.17 -32.71 -9.47
CA THR A 133 3.12 -34.18 -9.55
C THR A 133 2.25 -34.88 -8.49
N ASP A 134 1.98 -34.26 -7.33
CA ASP A 134 1.11 -34.85 -6.28
C ASP A 134 0.54 -33.79 -5.31
N TYR A 135 -0.64 -33.26 -5.65
CA TYR A 135 -1.24 -32.09 -4.99
C TYR A 135 -1.72 -32.33 -3.55
N GLU A 136 -2.27 -33.51 -3.25
CA GLU A 136 -2.76 -33.84 -1.90
C GLU A 136 -1.59 -33.96 -0.92
N LYS A 137 -0.53 -34.66 -1.32
CA LYS A 137 0.68 -34.78 -0.49
C LYS A 137 1.37 -33.44 -0.25
N TYR A 138 1.33 -32.54 -1.22
CA TYR A 138 1.86 -31.18 -1.07
C TYR A 138 1.16 -30.40 0.05
N ILE A 139 -0.17 -30.52 0.16
CA ILE A 139 -0.95 -29.89 1.23
C ILE A 139 -0.59 -30.52 2.58
N ASP A 140 -0.50 -31.86 2.65
CA ASP A 140 -0.13 -32.56 3.89
C ASP A 140 1.24 -32.13 4.43
N ILE A 141 2.20 -31.88 3.53
CA ILE A 141 3.53 -31.39 3.87
C ILE A 141 3.47 -29.99 4.47
N ILE A 142 2.73 -29.09 3.83
CA ILE A 142 2.55 -27.72 4.30
C ILE A 142 1.86 -27.71 5.66
N ASP A 143 0.81 -28.49 5.82
CA ASP A 143 0.08 -28.63 7.09
C ASP A 143 0.99 -29.19 8.19
N ASN A 144 1.87 -30.14 7.87
CA ASN A 144 2.84 -30.66 8.83
C ASN A 144 3.81 -29.58 9.32
N TYR A 145 4.31 -28.73 8.43
CA TYR A 145 5.19 -27.61 8.81
C TYR A 145 4.42 -26.53 9.60
N LYS A 146 3.20 -26.21 9.19
CA LYS A 146 2.35 -25.26 9.93
C LYS A 146 2.03 -25.72 11.34
N ARG A 147 1.74 -27.02 11.54
CA ARG A 147 1.53 -27.61 12.87
C ARG A 147 2.77 -27.52 13.78
N GLN A 148 3.97 -27.44 13.19
CA GLN A 148 5.22 -27.23 13.92
C GLN A 148 5.49 -25.74 14.22
N GLY A 149 4.63 -24.82 13.78
CA GLY A 149 4.74 -23.38 14.04
C GLY A 149 5.49 -22.59 12.96
N TYR A 150 5.88 -23.24 11.86
CA TYR A 150 6.52 -22.56 10.73
C TYR A 150 5.52 -21.73 9.93
N LYS A 151 5.96 -20.57 9.45
CA LYS A 151 5.23 -19.79 8.44
C LYS A 151 5.57 -20.29 7.04
N ILE A 152 4.69 -20.05 6.08
CA ILE A 152 4.81 -20.51 4.70
C ILE A 152 4.78 -19.31 3.76
N ALA A 153 5.68 -19.33 2.78
CA ALA A 153 5.66 -18.46 1.62
C ALA A 153 5.53 -19.30 0.34
N ILE A 154 4.69 -18.84 -0.58
CA ILE A 154 4.64 -19.39 -1.94
C ILE A 154 5.50 -18.50 -2.85
N ASP A 155 6.45 -19.10 -3.53
CA ASP A 155 7.42 -18.41 -4.40
C ASP A 155 7.01 -18.42 -5.88
N ASP A 156 7.56 -17.47 -6.65
CA ASP A 156 7.33 -17.27 -8.10
C ASP A 156 5.86 -17.10 -8.52
N VAL A 157 5.02 -16.51 -7.66
CA VAL A 157 3.59 -16.33 -7.97
C VAL A 157 3.43 -15.37 -9.14
N GLY A 158 2.77 -15.85 -10.20
CA GLY A 158 2.50 -15.10 -11.44
C GLY A 158 3.22 -15.62 -12.68
N SER A 159 4.18 -16.55 -12.52
CA SER A 159 4.90 -17.18 -13.64
C SER A 159 4.20 -18.43 -14.20
N GLY A 160 3.12 -18.92 -13.57
CA GLY A 160 2.43 -20.18 -13.90
C GLY A 160 0.89 -20.14 -13.87
N TYR A 161 0.27 -21.20 -14.40
CA TYR A 161 -1.20 -21.32 -14.59
C TYR A 161 -1.98 -21.75 -13.33
N SER A 162 -1.33 -22.03 -12.19
CA SER A 162 -1.97 -22.74 -11.05
C SER A 162 -1.90 -22.06 -9.67
N GLY A 163 -1.33 -20.85 -9.60
CA GLY A 163 -1.03 -20.15 -8.34
C GLY A 163 -2.24 -19.91 -7.43
N LEU A 164 -3.39 -19.50 -7.98
CA LEU A 164 -4.59 -19.17 -7.19
C LEU A 164 -5.18 -20.37 -6.44
N SER A 165 -5.27 -21.53 -7.09
CA SER A 165 -5.78 -22.76 -6.46
C SER A 165 -4.88 -23.20 -5.30
N ARG A 166 -3.56 -23.08 -5.47
CA ARG A 166 -2.57 -23.38 -4.43
C ARG A 166 -2.69 -22.44 -3.26
N ILE A 167 -2.73 -21.14 -3.51
CA ILE A 167 -2.89 -20.12 -2.47
C ILE A 167 -4.17 -20.38 -1.66
N ASN A 168 -5.27 -20.72 -2.32
CA ASN A 168 -6.53 -21.02 -1.64
C ASN A 168 -6.43 -22.23 -0.70
N ASN A 169 -5.74 -23.29 -1.12
CA ASN A 169 -5.68 -24.54 -0.36
C ASN A 169 -4.54 -24.57 0.68
N THR A 170 -3.46 -23.82 0.47
CA THR A 170 -2.35 -23.75 1.44
C THR A 170 -2.49 -22.60 2.42
N LYS A 171 -3.22 -21.53 2.07
CA LYS A 171 -3.44 -20.31 2.88
C LYS A 171 -2.13 -19.78 3.47
N PRO A 172 -1.12 -19.46 2.65
CA PRO A 172 0.21 -19.09 3.13
C PRO A 172 0.20 -17.75 3.86
N GLU A 173 1.17 -17.52 4.75
CA GLU A 173 1.34 -16.21 5.39
C GLU A 173 1.91 -15.18 4.41
N TYR A 174 2.73 -15.62 3.45
CA TYR A 174 3.35 -14.77 2.44
C TYR A 174 3.13 -15.29 1.01
N ILE A 175 2.99 -14.36 0.08
CA ILE A 175 3.10 -14.62 -1.36
C ILE A 175 4.26 -13.79 -1.92
N LYS A 176 5.20 -14.44 -2.60
CA LYS A 176 6.32 -13.77 -3.27
C LYS A 176 5.95 -13.60 -4.75
N ILE A 177 5.98 -12.36 -5.21
CA ILE A 177 5.59 -11.95 -6.55
C ILE A 177 6.84 -11.93 -7.41
N ASP A 178 6.81 -12.76 -8.44
CA ASP A 178 7.93 -12.99 -9.34
C ASP A 178 8.47 -11.68 -9.96
N MET A 179 9.79 -11.62 -10.10
CA MET A 179 10.51 -10.51 -10.70
C MET A 179 9.99 -10.15 -12.10
N ASP A 180 9.53 -11.09 -12.91
CA ASP A 180 8.96 -10.83 -14.25
C ASP A 180 7.75 -9.89 -14.19
N LEU A 181 6.95 -9.94 -13.11
CA LEU A 181 5.84 -9.01 -12.89
C LEU A 181 6.31 -7.65 -12.38
N ILE A 182 7.42 -7.60 -11.64
CA ILE A 182 7.97 -6.36 -11.06
C ILE A 182 8.81 -5.57 -12.09
N ARG A 183 9.52 -6.26 -12.97
CA ARG A 183 10.43 -5.68 -13.96
C ARG A 183 9.71 -4.72 -14.90
N GLY A 184 10.15 -3.46 -14.89
CA GLY A 184 9.59 -2.40 -15.73
C GLY A 184 8.13 -2.06 -15.44
N ILE A 185 7.61 -2.43 -14.26
CA ILE A 185 6.20 -2.22 -13.90
C ILE A 185 5.77 -0.76 -13.96
N ASN A 186 6.69 0.17 -13.71
CA ASN A 186 6.46 1.62 -13.80
C ASN A 186 6.00 2.10 -15.20
N LYS A 187 6.20 1.29 -16.25
CA LYS A 187 5.84 1.62 -17.64
C LYS A 187 4.70 0.79 -18.20
N ASP A 188 4.22 -0.20 -17.44
CA ASP A 188 3.27 -1.20 -17.92
C ASP A 188 2.01 -1.19 -17.07
N SER A 189 0.94 -0.59 -17.60
CA SER A 189 -0.35 -0.46 -16.91
C SER A 189 -1.05 -1.80 -16.70
N PHE A 190 -0.78 -2.80 -17.54
CA PHE A 190 -1.32 -4.15 -17.38
C PHE A 190 -0.66 -4.83 -16.18
N LYS A 191 0.68 -4.79 -16.07
CA LYS A 191 1.40 -5.30 -14.89
C LYS A 191 0.98 -4.59 -13.61
N GLN A 192 0.80 -3.27 -13.64
CA GLN A 192 0.30 -2.51 -12.49
C GLN A 192 -1.09 -2.96 -12.05
N SER A 193 -2.02 -3.13 -13.00
CA SER A 193 -3.39 -3.58 -12.73
C SER A 193 -3.42 -4.99 -12.15
N LEU A 194 -2.64 -5.91 -12.75
CA LEU A 194 -2.51 -7.28 -12.28
C LEU A 194 -1.93 -7.32 -10.85
N LEU A 195 -0.84 -6.60 -10.61
CA LEU A 195 -0.23 -6.53 -9.28
C LEU A 195 -1.19 -5.92 -8.26
N SER A 196 -1.91 -4.84 -8.60
CA SER A 196 -2.93 -4.23 -7.74
C SER A 196 -3.99 -5.24 -7.30
N ALA A 197 -4.50 -6.03 -8.25
CA ALA A 197 -5.48 -7.08 -7.96
C ALA A 197 -4.91 -8.16 -7.02
N MET A 198 -3.66 -8.60 -7.25
CA MET A 198 -2.97 -9.58 -6.41
C MET A 198 -2.73 -9.08 -4.99
N VAL A 199 -2.27 -7.83 -4.84
CA VAL A 199 -2.06 -7.19 -3.54
C VAL A 199 -3.38 -7.09 -2.78
N LYS A 200 -4.44 -6.62 -3.44
CA LYS A 200 -5.76 -6.50 -2.83
C LYS A 200 -6.31 -7.85 -2.37
N PHE A 201 -6.15 -8.89 -3.20
CA PHE A 201 -6.51 -10.26 -2.84
C PHE A 201 -5.74 -10.75 -1.62
N ALA A 202 -4.41 -10.52 -1.57
CA ALA A 202 -3.58 -10.88 -0.44
C ALA A 202 -4.05 -10.20 0.86
N SER A 203 -4.26 -8.88 0.83
CA SER A 203 -4.72 -8.13 2.00
C SER A 203 -6.09 -8.58 2.49
N MET A 204 -7.04 -8.82 1.58
CA MET A 204 -8.41 -9.25 1.94
C MET A 204 -8.48 -10.65 2.57
N THR A 205 -7.46 -11.48 2.32
CA THR A 205 -7.38 -12.86 2.82
C THR A 205 -6.41 -13.01 3.99
N GLY A 206 -5.81 -11.90 4.47
CA GLY A 206 -4.87 -11.88 5.59
C GLY A 206 -3.43 -12.29 5.22
N MET A 207 -3.13 -12.45 3.93
CA MET A 207 -1.79 -12.77 3.42
C MET A 207 -0.96 -11.50 3.18
N ARG A 208 0.36 -11.65 3.18
CA ARG A 208 1.32 -10.55 2.95
C ARG A 208 2.07 -10.75 1.63
N SER A 209 2.11 -9.74 0.79
CA SER A 209 2.83 -9.77 -0.49
C SER A 209 4.28 -9.30 -0.35
N ILE A 210 5.19 -10.00 -1.03
CA ILE A 210 6.61 -9.67 -1.14
C ILE A 210 6.93 -9.49 -2.63
N ALA A 211 7.29 -8.29 -3.06
CA ALA A 211 7.74 -8.06 -4.44
C ALA A 211 9.23 -8.40 -4.61
N GLU A 212 9.56 -9.19 -5.63
CA GLU A 212 10.92 -9.64 -5.89
C GLU A 212 11.63 -8.86 -7.00
N GLY A 213 12.96 -8.89 -6.95
CA GLY A 213 13.79 -8.38 -8.04
C GLY A 213 13.66 -6.87 -8.28
N ILE A 214 13.47 -6.06 -7.25
CA ILE A 214 13.42 -4.60 -7.40
C ILE A 214 14.83 -4.07 -7.72
N GLU A 215 15.06 -3.48 -8.90
CA GLU A 215 16.37 -2.92 -9.28
C GLU A 215 16.37 -1.42 -9.51
N THR A 216 15.22 -0.84 -9.82
CA THR A 216 15.13 0.59 -10.09
C THR A 216 14.31 1.31 -9.04
N LYS A 217 14.63 2.60 -8.92
CA LYS A 217 13.90 3.53 -8.07
C LYS A 217 12.42 3.60 -8.47
N GLU A 218 12.16 3.65 -9.78
CA GLU A 218 10.83 3.80 -10.35
C GLU A 218 9.96 2.56 -10.12
N GLU A 219 10.56 1.35 -10.19
CA GLU A 219 9.89 0.10 -9.80
C GLU A 219 9.47 0.16 -8.32
N LEU A 220 10.39 0.54 -7.42
CA LEU A 220 10.13 0.64 -5.98
C LEU A 220 9.01 1.65 -5.68
N GLU A 221 9.05 2.83 -6.28
CA GLU A 221 7.99 3.82 -6.11
C GLU A 221 6.65 3.23 -6.56
N THR A 222 6.59 2.63 -7.75
CA THR A 222 5.34 2.07 -8.30
C THR A 222 4.73 1.01 -7.37
N ILE A 223 5.52 0.06 -6.87
CA ILE A 223 5.01 -1.01 -5.99
C ILE A 223 4.58 -0.49 -4.60
N ILE A 224 5.22 0.57 -4.08
CA ILE A 224 4.77 1.25 -2.84
C ILE A 224 3.40 1.88 -3.05
N HIS A 225 3.17 2.51 -4.21
CA HIS A 225 1.88 3.10 -4.57
C HIS A 225 0.79 2.03 -4.76
N LEU A 226 1.16 0.87 -5.33
CA LEU A 226 0.28 -0.29 -5.48
C LEU A 226 -0.04 -1.01 -4.16
N GLY A 227 0.59 -0.61 -3.05
CA GLY A 227 0.28 -1.13 -1.72
C GLY A 227 0.94 -2.47 -1.39
N VAL A 228 1.97 -2.89 -2.14
CA VAL A 228 2.75 -4.09 -1.79
C VAL A 228 3.29 -3.98 -0.37
N HIS A 229 3.22 -5.07 0.41
CA HIS A 229 3.55 -5.02 1.84
C HIS A 229 5.06 -5.01 2.10
N TYR A 230 5.80 -5.87 1.38
CA TYR A 230 7.24 -6.05 1.52
C TYR A 230 7.93 -6.14 0.16
N GLY A 231 9.23 -5.89 0.12
CA GLY A 231 10.01 -5.98 -1.10
C GLY A 231 11.44 -6.43 -0.87
N GLN A 232 12.01 -7.08 -1.90
CA GLN A 232 13.41 -7.40 -1.99
C GLN A 232 13.96 -7.18 -3.40
N GLY A 233 15.26 -6.88 -3.49
CA GLY A 233 15.92 -6.64 -4.76
C GLY A 233 17.22 -5.88 -4.61
N TYR A 234 18.01 -5.76 -5.67
CA TYR A 234 19.32 -5.13 -5.62
C TYR A 234 19.28 -3.64 -5.32
N PHE A 235 18.17 -2.96 -5.62
CA PHE A 235 17.98 -1.57 -5.22
C PHE A 235 17.85 -1.41 -3.71
N ILE A 236 17.18 -2.36 -3.04
CA ILE A 236 16.97 -2.37 -1.59
C ILE A 236 18.22 -2.88 -0.86
N GLY A 237 18.76 -4.00 -1.31
CA GLY A 237 19.91 -4.64 -0.71
C GLY A 237 20.29 -5.92 -1.44
N ARG A 238 21.57 -6.03 -1.81
CA ARG A 238 22.10 -7.24 -2.44
C ARG A 238 22.30 -8.35 -1.38
N PRO A 239 22.23 -9.63 -1.80
CA PRO A 239 22.63 -10.74 -0.94
C PRO A 239 24.04 -10.54 -0.39
N ASN A 240 24.22 -10.70 0.92
CA ASN A 240 25.50 -10.49 1.58
C ASN A 240 25.82 -11.63 2.55
N ALA A 241 27.09 -12.03 2.64
CA ALA A 241 27.53 -13.07 3.59
C ALA A 241 27.28 -12.67 5.05
N LYS A 242 27.25 -11.36 5.36
CA LYS A 242 26.87 -10.83 6.67
C LYS A 242 25.47 -10.25 6.65
N ILE A 243 24.73 -10.48 7.73
CA ILE A 243 23.40 -9.91 7.94
C ILE A 243 23.51 -8.38 8.06
N ILE A 244 22.87 -7.67 7.14
CA ILE A 244 22.81 -6.20 7.11
C ILE A 244 21.82 -5.73 8.17
N LYS A 245 22.29 -5.16 9.28
CA LYS A 245 21.45 -4.80 10.45
C LYS A 245 20.61 -3.53 10.25
N LYS A 246 20.98 -2.65 9.31
CA LYS A 246 20.31 -1.37 9.04
C LYS A 246 20.41 -0.99 7.57
N LEU A 247 19.38 -0.33 7.06
CA LEU A 247 19.26 0.20 5.70
C LEU A 247 18.68 1.62 5.77
N ASP A 248 19.34 2.53 6.49
CA ASP A 248 18.78 3.84 6.84
C ASP A 248 18.41 4.66 5.59
N ASP A 249 19.26 4.68 4.55
CA ASP A 249 18.98 5.40 3.29
C ASP A 249 17.72 4.89 2.58
N ILE A 250 17.55 3.56 2.52
CA ILE A 250 16.38 2.92 1.89
C ILE A 250 15.14 3.12 2.75
N LYS A 251 15.28 3.05 4.07
CA LYS A 251 14.19 3.31 5.01
C LYS A 251 13.66 4.73 4.87
N ASP A 252 14.55 5.71 4.89
CA ASP A 252 14.19 7.12 4.69
C ASP A 252 13.55 7.35 3.32
N TYR A 253 14.07 6.68 2.29
CA TYR A 253 13.50 6.75 0.95
C TYR A 253 12.08 6.16 0.86
N ILE A 254 11.84 4.99 1.47
CA ILE A 254 10.51 4.38 1.56
C ILE A 254 9.57 5.30 2.33
N LEU A 255 9.98 5.80 3.50
CA LEU A 255 9.18 6.71 4.31
C LEU A 255 8.80 7.98 3.55
N ASN A 256 9.73 8.57 2.80
CA ASN A 256 9.47 9.74 1.97
C ASN A 256 8.49 9.42 0.82
N THR A 257 8.61 8.23 0.21
CA THR A 257 7.72 7.80 -0.87
C THR A 257 6.31 7.52 -0.35
N VAL A 258 6.18 6.81 0.77
CA VAL A 258 4.90 6.58 1.47
C VAL A 258 4.29 7.91 1.90
N TYR A 259 5.08 8.83 2.45
CA TYR A 259 4.62 10.16 2.80
C TYR A 259 4.07 10.92 1.58
N LYS A 260 4.74 10.86 0.43
CA LYS A 260 4.24 11.46 -0.83
C LYS A 260 2.95 10.78 -1.30
N ARG A 261 2.90 9.46 -1.35
CA ARG A 261 1.69 8.67 -1.69
C ARG A 261 0.51 9.06 -0.82
N ASP A 262 0.72 9.11 0.49
CA ASP A 262 -0.32 9.44 1.47
C ASP A 262 -0.73 10.92 1.35
N LYS A 263 0.20 11.83 1.01
CA LYS A 263 -0.13 13.24 0.69
C LYS A 263 -0.93 13.38 -0.60
N LEU A 264 -0.77 12.47 -1.55
CA LEU A 264 -1.43 12.46 -2.85
C LEU A 264 -2.81 11.78 -2.78
N SER A 265 -2.95 10.76 -1.93
CA SER A 265 -4.23 10.07 -1.65
C SER A 265 -5.10 10.79 -0.60
N ALA A 266 -4.48 11.56 0.32
CA ALA A 266 -5.21 12.30 1.35
C ALA A 266 -5.49 13.73 0.91
N TYR A 267 -6.74 13.97 0.52
CA TYR A 267 -7.36 15.27 0.70
C TYR A 267 -7.21 15.70 2.16
N ASP A 268 -6.88 16.97 2.38
CA ASP A 268 -6.28 17.49 3.62
C ASP A 268 -6.99 17.15 4.94
N ILE A 269 -8.21 16.62 4.87
CA ILE A 269 -8.99 16.07 5.98
C ILE A 269 -8.24 14.91 6.69
N TYR A 270 -7.38 14.14 6.02
CA TYR A 270 -6.61 13.04 6.65
C TYR A 270 -5.16 13.40 7.07
N THR A 271 -4.76 14.68 7.02
CA THR A 271 -3.40 15.12 7.40
C THR A 271 -3.20 15.31 8.91
N CYS A 272 -4.19 14.92 9.72
CA CYS A 272 -4.08 15.03 11.16
C CYS A 272 -2.91 14.16 11.66
N LYS A 273 -1.94 14.82 12.28
CA LYS A 273 -0.73 14.23 12.82
C LYS A 273 -1.03 13.60 14.18
N ILE A 274 -0.42 12.45 14.47
CA ILE A 274 -0.61 11.77 15.75
C ILE A 274 -0.25 12.65 16.95
N GLY A 275 0.76 13.51 16.80
CA GLY A 275 1.16 14.45 17.83
C GLY A 275 0.10 15.50 18.19
N ALA A 276 -0.85 15.79 17.29
CA ALA A 276 -1.94 16.73 17.57
C ALA A 276 -2.96 16.17 18.58
N ILE A 277 -3.00 14.84 18.74
CA ILE A 277 -3.92 14.15 19.65
C ILE A 277 -3.20 13.51 20.84
N ALA A 278 -1.89 13.74 20.95
CA ALA A 278 -1.05 13.21 22.02
C ALA A 278 -1.31 13.93 23.35
N GLU A 279 -1.54 13.16 24.39
CA GLU A 279 -1.67 13.63 25.75
C GLU A 279 -0.28 13.78 26.38
N THR A 280 -0.03 14.94 26.99
CA THR A 280 1.24 15.23 27.67
C THR A 280 1.28 14.58 29.06
N VAL A 281 1.36 13.25 29.10
CA VAL A 281 1.59 12.50 30.34
C VAL A 281 3.07 12.53 30.67
N LYS A 282 3.44 12.91 31.89
CA LYS A 282 4.85 12.93 32.32
C LYS A 282 5.42 11.50 32.29
N SER A 283 6.52 11.31 31.57
CA SER A 283 7.26 10.05 31.51
C SER A 283 7.92 9.71 32.84
N LYS A 284 8.38 8.45 32.95
CA LYS A 284 9.12 7.93 34.10
C LYS A 284 10.50 7.45 33.67
N HIS A 285 11.46 7.53 34.57
CA HIS A 285 12.81 7.06 34.27
C HIS A 285 12.89 5.54 34.40
N ALA A 286 13.71 4.86 33.59
CA ALA A 286 13.88 3.40 33.68
C ALA A 286 14.25 2.89 35.08
N TYR A 287 14.98 3.70 35.84
CA TYR A 287 15.40 3.36 37.20
C TYR A 287 14.40 3.76 38.30
N ASP A 288 13.24 4.35 37.94
CA ASP A 288 12.17 4.60 38.90
C ASP A 288 11.65 3.29 39.48
N GLN A 289 11.24 3.31 40.75
CA GLN A 289 10.69 2.12 41.41
C GLN A 289 9.29 1.81 40.92
N CYS A 290 8.96 0.52 40.78
CA CYS A 290 7.63 0.06 40.36
C CYS A 290 6.50 0.66 41.22
N TYR A 291 6.72 0.81 42.54
CA TYR A 291 5.77 1.45 43.44
C TYR A 291 5.50 2.93 43.08
N THR A 292 6.53 3.71 42.78
CA THR A 292 6.37 5.14 42.48
C THR A 292 5.71 5.36 41.11
N VAL A 293 5.97 4.45 40.17
CA VAL A 293 5.24 4.39 38.88
C VAL A 293 3.78 4.02 39.11
N LYS A 294 3.49 3.02 39.95
CA LYS A 294 2.12 2.63 40.32
C LYS A 294 1.36 3.79 40.96
N GLU A 295 1.92 4.43 41.99
CA GLU A 295 1.29 5.59 42.62
C GLU A 295 0.99 6.71 41.61
N TYR A 296 1.91 6.95 40.68
CA TYR A 296 1.72 7.96 39.64
C TYR A 296 0.53 7.62 38.72
N LEU A 297 0.46 6.39 38.21
CA LEU A 297 -0.63 5.93 37.33
C LEU A 297 -1.99 6.07 38.02
N TYR A 298 -2.09 5.70 39.30
CA TYR A 298 -3.33 5.82 40.07
C TYR A 298 -3.68 7.29 40.39
N LYS A 299 -2.72 8.10 40.82
CA LYS A 299 -2.94 9.51 41.18
C LYS A 299 -3.33 10.36 39.97
N LYS A 300 -2.78 10.06 38.79
CA LYS A 300 -3.07 10.77 37.54
C LYS A 300 -4.18 10.14 36.71
N GLN A 301 -4.74 9.01 37.16
CA GLN A 301 -5.76 8.25 36.44
C GLN A 301 -5.34 7.92 34.99
N CYS A 302 -4.07 7.58 34.80
CA CYS A 302 -3.53 7.20 33.50
C CYS A 302 -3.50 5.67 33.37
N GLU A 303 -3.80 5.16 32.17
CA GLU A 303 -3.76 3.73 31.87
C GLU A 303 -2.34 3.21 31.61
N GLY A 304 -1.41 4.09 31.23
CA GLY A 304 0.00 3.74 31.05
C GLY A 304 0.90 4.97 31.02
N VAL A 305 2.20 4.73 31.08
CA VAL A 305 3.24 5.76 31.07
C VAL A 305 4.46 5.31 30.28
N ALA A 306 5.01 6.20 29.46
CA ALA A 306 6.26 5.93 28.76
C ALA A 306 7.45 5.95 29.73
N ILE A 307 8.36 5.02 29.52
CA ILE A 307 9.61 4.90 30.26
C ILE A 307 10.74 5.43 29.38
N VAL A 308 11.55 6.34 29.92
CA VAL A 308 12.64 7.03 29.20
C VAL A 308 14.00 6.77 29.83
N ASN A 309 15.05 6.99 29.04
CA ASN A 309 16.44 7.04 29.50
C ASN A 309 16.82 8.47 29.94
N GLU A 310 18.10 8.65 30.32
CA GLU A 310 18.68 9.93 30.78
C GLU A 310 18.60 11.04 29.71
N TYR A 311 18.47 10.68 28.43
CA TYR A 311 18.36 11.61 27.30
C TYR A 311 16.91 11.96 26.94
N SER A 312 15.93 11.50 27.73
CA SER A 312 14.49 11.61 27.48
C SER A 312 14.02 10.86 26.23
N GLU A 313 14.75 9.84 25.79
CA GLU A 313 14.34 8.96 24.70
C GLU A 313 13.47 7.83 25.26
N PRO A 314 12.33 7.50 24.64
CA PRO A 314 11.49 6.40 25.09
C PRO A 314 12.15 5.05 24.82
N ILE A 315 12.25 4.23 25.86
CA ILE A 315 12.85 2.89 25.83
C ILE A 315 11.88 1.79 26.27
N GLY A 316 10.68 2.16 26.73
CA GLY A 316 9.63 1.22 27.07
C GLY A 316 8.30 1.88 27.43
N LEU A 317 7.30 1.06 27.72
CA LEU A 317 5.97 1.46 28.16
C LEU A 317 5.57 0.64 29.38
N MET A 318 4.99 1.28 30.39
CA MET A 318 4.40 0.58 31.52
C MET A 318 2.89 0.81 31.54
N MET A 319 2.11 -0.23 31.24
CA MET A 319 0.66 -0.20 31.41
C MET A 319 0.29 -0.52 32.87
N LYS A 320 -0.78 0.12 33.35
CA LYS A 320 -1.31 -0.07 34.70
C LYS A 320 -1.72 -1.52 34.94
N THR A 321 -2.38 -2.13 33.95
CA THR A 321 -2.81 -3.53 33.96
C THR A 321 -1.64 -4.50 34.12
N ASP A 322 -0.54 -4.28 33.40
CA ASP A 322 0.65 -5.12 33.49
C ASP A 322 1.32 -4.99 34.86
N LEU A 323 1.43 -3.76 35.37
CA LEU A 323 1.98 -3.50 36.69
C LEU A 323 1.14 -4.15 37.78
N ASP A 324 -0.19 -4.03 37.69
CA ASP A 324 -1.12 -4.62 38.63
C ASP A 324 -1.10 -6.15 38.58
N SER A 325 -1.06 -6.75 37.39
CA SER A 325 -1.02 -8.21 37.25
C SER A 325 0.24 -8.81 37.89
N LYS A 326 1.40 -8.17 37.72
CA LYS A 326 2.66 -8.64 38.34
C LYS A 326 2.68 -8.42 39.85
N MET A 327 2.17 -7.29 40.34
CA MET A 327 2.20 -6.95 41.76
C MET A 327 1.10 -7.62 42.59
N SER A 328 0.00 -8.06 41.99
CA SER A 328 -1.15 -8.65 42.70
C SER A 328 -1.00 -10.14 43.00
N THR A 329 0.10 -10.78 42.59
CA THR A 329 0.41 -12.17 42.95
C THR A 329 0.78 -12.29 44.44
N GLN A 330 0.63 -13.48 45.03
CA GLN A 330 0.81 -13.76 46.48
C GLN A 330 2.10 -13.17 47.09
N TYR A 331 3.17 -13.03 46.31
CA TYR A 331 4.43 -12.41 46.73
C TYR A 331 4.90 -11.27 45.81
N GLY A 332 4.13 -10.95 44.76
CA GLY A 332 4.53 -10.02 43.70
C GLY A 332 4.83 -8.62 44.20
N TYR A 333 3.99 -8.11 45.09
CA TYR A 333 4.20 -6.78 45.67
C TYR A 333 5.55 -6.67 46.40
N SER A 334 5.84 -7.62 47.28
CA SER A 334 7.09 -7.66 48.06
C SER A 334 8.33 -7.82 47.16
N ILE A 335 8.20 -8.54 46.05
CA ILE A 335 9.30 -8.79 45.10
C ILE A 335 9.57 -7.57 44.24
N TYR A 336 8.53 -6.94 43.69
CA TYR A 336 8.66 -5.96 42.61
C TYR A 336 8.54 -4.50 43.06
N ALA A 337 7.85 -4.18 44.16
CA ALA A 337 7.55 -2.78 44.53
C ALA A 337 8.77 -1.86 44.59
N LYS A 338 9.88 -2.35 45.16
CA LYS A 338 11.14 -1.59 45.30
C LYS A 338 12.12 -1.79 44.14
N ARG A 339 11.79 -2.63 43.15
CA ARG A 339 12.61 -2.86 41.96
C ARG A 339 12.35 -1.80 40.91
N GLN A 340 13.31 -1.63 40.01
CA GLN A 340 13.25 -0.68 38.91
C GLN A 340 12.17 -1.11 37.89
N VAL A 341 11.45 -0.13 37.37
CA VAL A 341 10.40 -0.33 36.35
C VAL A 341 10.97 -0.92 35.05
N LEU A 342 12.27 -0.71 34.78
CA LEU A 342 13.01 -1.35 33.70
C LEU A 342 12.83 -2.88 33.64
N LEU A 343 12.59 -3.54 34.79
CA LEU A 343 12.40 -4.99 34.86
C LEU A 343 11.01 -5.44 34.36
N LEU A 344 10.01 -4.57 34.46
CA LEU A 344 8.60 -4.92 34.23
C LEU A 344 7.99 -4.23 33.01
N MET A 345 8.61 -3.17 32.49
CA MET A 345 8.09 -2.45 31.34
C MET A 345 8.06 -3.32 30.08
N ASP A 346 7.14 -3.01 29.17
CA ASP A 346 7.22 -3.48 27.81
C ASP A 346 8.39 -2.80 27.10
N HIS A 347 9.31 -3.61 26.57
CA HIS A 347 10.49 -3.17 25.82
C HIS A 347 10.21 -2.93 24.34
N TYR A 348 9.04 -3.33 23.84
CA TYR A 348 8.66 -3.19 22.43
C TYR A 348 7.33 -2.44 22.25
N PRO A 349 7.17 -1.23 22.83
CA PRO A 349 5.98 -0.44 22.60
C PRO A 349 5.98 0.15 21.18
N ILE A 350 4.79 0.53 20.71
CA ILE A 350 4.67 1.29 19.47
C ILE A 350 5.12 2.73 19.74
N ILE A 351 6.23 3.12 19.11
CA ILE A 351 6.78 4.48 19.16
C ILE A 351 6.68 5.09 17.77
N VAL A 352 6.09 6.29 17.67
CA VAL A 352 5.88 7.00 16.40
C VAL A 352 6.32 8.46 16.50
N ASP A 353 6.84 9.03 15.42
CA ASP A 353 7.15 10.46 15.37
C ASP A 353 5.87 11.31 15.40
N TYR A 354 5.96 12.50 15.99
CA TYR A 354 4.90 13.50 16.08
C TYR A 354 4.18 13.72 14.75
N ASN A 355 4.91 13.75 13.64
CA ASN A 355 4.37 14.06 12.32
C ASN A 355 3.74 12.86 11.61
N THR A 356 3.75 11.67 12.22
CA THR A 356 3.16 10.47 11.64
C THR A 356 1.64 10.68 11.45
N PRO A 357 1.07 10.46 10.25
CA PRO A 357 -0.37 10.59 10.03
C PRO A 357 -1.19 9.61 10.87
N ILE A 358 -2.35 10.06 11.39
CA ILE A 358 -3.25 9.23 12.22
C ILE A 358 -3.66 7.94 11.51
N LYS A 359 -3.94 7.98 10.20
CA LYS A 359 -4.28 6.79 9.41
C LYS A 359 -3.16 5.73 9.45
N ARG A 360 -1.91 6.17 9.29
CA ARG A 360 -0.74 5.29 9.35
C ARG A 360 -0.59 4.67 10.74
N VAL A 361 -0.81 5.45 11.79
CA VAL A 361 -0.80 4.95 13.17
C VAL A 361 -1.91 3.92 13.39
N SER A 362 -3.10 4.12 12.80
CA SER A 362 -4.20 3.14 12.85
C SER A 362 -3.80 1.79 12.26
N GLU A 363 -3.19 1.79 11.08
CA GLU A 363 -2.73 0.58 10.41
C GLU A 363 -1.68 -0.16 11.27
N ILE A 364 -0.74 0.59 11.84
CA ILE A 364 0.28 0.04 12.75
C ILE A 364 -0.37 -0.60 13.98
N VAL A 365 -1.40 0.04 14.56
CA VAL A 365 -2.11 -0.46 15.75
C VAL A 365 -2.94 -1.71 15.43
N THR A 366 -3.50 -1.83 14.22
CA THR A 366 -4.27 -3.03 13.81
C THR A 366 -3.42 -4.28 13.65
N LEU A 367 -2.10 -4.14 13.52
CA LEU A 367 -1.15 -5.26 13.40
C LEU A 367 -0.68 -5.82 14.75
N ARG A 368 -1.23 -5.33 15.88
CA ARG A 368 -0.84 -5.75 17.23
C ARG A 368 -1.30 -7.16 17.57
N ASP A 369 -0.54 -7.80 18.46
CA ASP A 369 -0.97 -9.01 19.15
C ASP A 369 -2.22 -8.73 20.00
N VAL A 370 -3.07 -9.75 20.15
CA VAL A 370 -4.37 -9.67 20.85
C VAL A 370 -4.22 -9.14 22.28
N ASP A 371 -3.12 -9.45 22.94
CA ASP A 371 -2.87 -9.05 24.33
C ASP A 371 -2.49 -7.57 24.50
N LYS A 372 -2.11 -6.88 23.40
CA LYS A 372 -1.62 -5.48 23.41
C LYS A 372 -2.57 -4.49 22.74
N VAL A 373 -3.80 -4.92 22.43
CA VAL A 373 -4.77 -4.14 21.65
C VAL A 373 -5.09 -2.78 22.29
N TYR A 374 -4.98 -2.68 23.62
CA TYR A 374 -5.30 -1.45 24.37
C TYR A 374 -4.08 -0.62 24.77
N ASP A 375 -2.86 -1.03 24.42
CA ASP A 375 -1.65 -0.34 24.88
C ASP A 375 -1.54 1.08 24.31
N ASN A 376 -1.08 2.01 25.15
CA ASN A 376 -0.85 3.38 24.69
C ASN A 376 0.26 3.45 23.63
N ILE A 377 0.13 4.38 22.71
CA ILE A 377 1.11 4.66 21.66
C ILE A 377 2.02 5.76 22.17
N VAL A 378 3.33 5.55 22.11
CA VAL A 378 4.31 6.55 22.53
C VAL A 378 4.63 7.46 21.36
N VAL A 379 4.53 8.78 21.57
CA VAL A 379 4.82 9.78 20.55
C VAL A 379 6.15 10.45 20.87
N THR A 380 7.02 10.56 19.87
CA THR A 380 8.29 11.28 19.95
C THR A 380 8.28 12.55 19.13
N GLN A 381 9.14 13.50 19.48
CA GLN A 381 9.45 14.66 18.65
C GLN A 381 10.96 14.87 18.69
N ASN A 382 11.61 14.86 17.52
CA ASN A 382 13.08 14.91 17.40
C ASN A 382 13.79 13.82 18.23
N GLY A 383 13.25 12.58 18.22
CA GLY A 383 13.79 11.43 18.95
C GLY A 383 13.50 11.41 20.46
N LYS A 384 12.98 12.51 21.04
CA LYS A 384 12.65 12.61 22.46
C LYS A 384 11.18 12.34 22.72
N TYR A 385 10.86 11.85 23.90
CA TYR A 385 9.48 11.63 24.32
C TYR A 385 8.68 12.94 24.30
N TYR A 386 7.51 12.91 23.65
CA TYR A 386 6.58 14.02 23.56
C TYR A 386 5.31 13.77 24.39
N GLY A 387 4.72 12.59 24.26
CA GLY A 387 3.46 12.25 24.90
C GLY A 387 3.00 10.83 24.58
N ILE A 388 1.77 10.51 24.99
CA ILE A 388 1.12 9.23 24.66
C ILE A 388 -0.24 9.45 24.00
N VAL A 389 -0.67 8.49 23.18
CA VAL A 389 -2.01 8.45 22.59
C VAL A 389 -2.68 7.14 22.99
N SER A 390 -3.87 7.20 23.56
CA SER A 390 -4.67 6.00 23.79
C SER A 390 -5.32 5.51 22.50
N VAL A 391 -5.49 4.20 22.36
CA VAL A 391 -6.18 3.62 21.19
C VAL A 391 -7.62 4.14 21.09
N ARG A 392 -8.27 4.39 22.23
CA ARG A 392 -9.59 5.04 22.27
C ARG A 392 -9.57 6.43 21.61
N ASN A 393 -8.63 7.29 21.98
CA ASN A 393 -8.55 8.64 21.41
C ASN A 393 -8.19 8.58 19.92
N LEU A 394 -7.28 7.67 19.53
CA LEU A 394 -6.98 7.42 18.11
C LEU A 394 -8.25 7.06 17.31
N LEU A 395 -9.04 6.09 17.79
CA LEU A 395 -10.28 5.66 17.12
C LEU A 395 -11.32 6.79 17.07
N GLN A 396 -11.52 7.52 18.17
CA GLN A 396 -12.42 8.68 18.19
C GLN A 396 -12.02 9.73 17.15
N GLN A 397 -10.72 9.97 16.98
CA GLN A 397 -10.22 10.94 16.01
C GLN A 397 -10.38 10.45 14.57
N ILE A 398 -10.16 9.16 14.30
CA ILE A 398 -10.45 8.57 12.98
C ILE A 398 -11.94 8.71 12.66
N THR A 399 -12.83 8.34 13.57
CA THR A 399 -14.27 8.48 13.36
C THR A 399 -14.67 9.93 13.14
N ASN A 400 -14.10 10.89 13.87
CA ASN A 400 -14.34 12.31 13.66
C ASN A 400 -13.87 12.77 12.28
N ILE A 401 -12.70 12.32 11.84
CA ILE A 401 -12.14 12.62 10.51
C ILE A 401 -13.07 12.06 9.42
N GLU A 402 -13.47 10.80 9.50
CA GLU A 402 -14.38 10.15 8.55
C GLU A 402 -15.75 10.82 8.52
N THR A 403 -16.31 11.14 9.68
CA THR A 403 -17.60 11.83 9.79
C THR A 403 -17.52 13.24 9.17
N ASN A 404 -16.45 13.97 9.45
CA ASN A 404 -16.24 15.29 8.84
C ASN A 404 -15.99 15.20 7.33
N TYR A 405 -15.31 14.16 6.85
CA TYR A 405 -15.13 13.89 5.42
C TYR A 405 -16.47 13.63 4.73
N ALA A 406 -17.29 12.73 5.28
CA ALA A 406 -18.61 12.39 4.76
C ALA A 406 -19.54 13.62 4.66
N ARG A 407 -19.46 14.55 5.62
CA ARG A 407 -20.21 15.82 5.61
C ARG A 407 -19.84 16.76 4.45
N HIS A 408 -18.69 16.54 3.83
CA HIS A 408 -18.19 17.36 2.73
C HIS A 408 -18.28 16.65 1.38
N LEU A 409 -18.88 15.46 1.32
CA LEU A 409 -19.25 14.80 0.08
C LEU A 409 -20.55 15.39 -0.47
N ASN A 410 -20.70 15.34 -1.79
CA ASN A 410 -21.95 15.64 -2.46
C ASN A 410 -22.98 14.54 -2.12
N PRO A 411 -24.20 14.87 -1.68
CA PRO A 411 -25.16 13.88 -1.21
C PRO A 411 -25.69 12.95 -2.32
N LEU A 412 -25.62 13.38 -3.58
CA LEU A 412 -26.17 12.63 -4.71
C LEU A 412 -25.17 11.64 -5.31
N THR A 413 -23.93 12.07 -5.48
CA THR A 413 -22.87 11.27 -6.12
C THR A 413 -21.87 10.67 -5.14
N LEU A 414 -21.85 11.13 -3.88
CA LEU A 414 -20.84 10.81 -2.87
C LEU A 414 -19.41 11.24 -3.24
N LEU A 415 -19.24 12.01 -4.32
CA LEU A 415 -17.96 12.60 -4.68
C LEU A 415 -17.61 13.77 -3.74
N PRO A 416 -16.31 14.08 -3.54
CA PRO A 416 -15.85 15.28 -2.87
C PRO A 416 -16.59 16.56 -3.31
N GLY A 417 -17.15 17.31 -2.35
CA GLY A 417 -17.81 18.59 -2.60
C GLY A 417 -16.89 19.80 -2.46
N ASN A 418 -17.48 21.01 -2.55
CA ASN A 418 -16.75 22.29 -2.67
C ASN A 418 -15.61 22.51 -1.67
N LYS A 419 -15.81 22.18 -0.39
CA LYS A 419 -14.77 22.39 0.63
C LYS A 419 -13.54 21.53 0.36
N ILE A 420 -13.74 20.27 -0.04
CA ILE A 420 -12.63 19.37 -0.38
C ILE A 420 -11.97 19.83 -1.67
N ILE A 421 -12.77 20.12 -2.71
CA ILE A 421 -12.30 20.64 -4.00
C ILE A 421 -11.37 21.83 -3.80
N ASN A 422 -11.82 22.85 -3.05
CA ASN A 422 -11.03 24.06 -2.81
C ASN A 422 -9.74 23.78 -2.04
N SER A 423 -9.75 22.86 -1.06
CA SER A 423 -8.55 22.45 -0.34
C SER A 423 -7.52 21.82 -1.28
N VAL A 424 -7.97 20.97 -2.20
CA VAL A 424 -7.10 20.29 -3.16
C VAL A 424 -6.51 21.27 -4.16
N ILE A 425 -7.31 22.18 -4.72
CA ILE A 425 -6.81 23.23 -5.61
C ILE A 425 -5.80 24.11 -4.88
N ALA A 426 -6.13 24.59 -3.67
CA ALA A 426 -5.24 25.42 -2.85
C ALA A 426 -3.90 24.74 -2.57
N LYS A 427 -3.94 23.43 -2.27
CA LYS A 427 -2.74 22.62 -2.05
C LYS A 427 -1.90 22.52 -3.32
N ASN A 428 -2.50 22.20 -4.46
CA ASN A 428 -1.78 22.10 -5.74
C ASN A 428 -1.17 23.44 -6.17
N ILE A 429 -1.84 24.56 -5.89
CA ILE A 429 -1.29 25.92 -6.01
C ILE A 429 -0.07 26.09 -5.10
N SER A 430 -0.21 25.79 -3.80
CA SER A 430 0.85 26.03 -2.80
C SER A 430 2.15 25.26 -3.05
N ILE A 431 2.05 24.06 -3.64
CA ILE A 431 3.22 23.23 -3.98
C ILE A 431 3.66 23.40 -5.43
N ASN A 432 2.99 24.27 -6.20
CA ASN A 432 3.18 24.46 -7.63
C ASN A 432 3.20 23.12 -8.40
N LYS A 433 2.19 22.26 -8.16
CA LYS A 433 2.10 20.96 -8.82
C LYS A 433 1.80 21.19 -10.31
N LYS A 434 2.52 20.50 -11.19
CA LYS A 434 2.11 20.35 -12.59
C LYS A 434 0.95 19.36 -12.67
N VAL A 435 -0.21 19.84 -13.09
CA VAL A 435 -1.45 19.07 -13.06
C VAL A 435 -2.41 19.58 -14.14
N ALA A 436 -3.23 18.68 -14.69
CA ALA A 436 -4.36 19.05 -15.52
C ALA A 436 -5.61 19.16 -14.63
N ILE A 437 -6.24 20.33 -14.59
CA ILE A 437 -7.52 20.55 -13.88
C ILE A 437 -8.62 20.74 -14.92
N CYS A 438 -9.62 19.86 -14.87
CA CYS A 438 -10.71 19.77 -15.81
C CYS A 438 -12.02 20.14 -15.10
N TYR A 439 -12.78 21.08 -15.67
CA TYR A 439 -14.12 21.46 -15.22
C TYR A 439 -15.12 21.04 -16.27
N LEU A 440 -16.02 20.12 -15.92
CA LEU A 440 -17.08 19.62 -16.78
C LEU A 440 -18.42 20.20 -16.36
N ASP A 441 -19.24 20.55 -17.34
CA ASP A 441 -20.63 20.99 -17.14
C ASP A 441 -21.54 20.38 -18.20
N LEU A 442 -22.80 20.13 -17.82
CA LEU A 442 -23.83 19.60 -18.69
C LEU A 442 -24.63 20.72 -19.35
N ASP A 443 -24.52 20.83 -20.67
CA ASP A 443 -25.18 21.88 -21.43
C ASP A 443 -26.70 21.67 -21.46
N HIS A 444 -27.44 22.78 -21.31
CA HIS A 444 -28.91 22.79 -21.30
C HIS A 444 -29.55 21.87 -20.23
N PHE A 445 -28.83 21.49 -19.17
CA PHE A 445 -29.32 20.54 -18.16
C PHE A 445 -30.54 21.06 -17.38
N LYS A 446 -30.65 22.37 -17.15
CA LYS A 446 -31.86 22.97 -16.56
C LYS A 446 -33.10 22.69 -17.43
N ILE A 447 -32.98 22.86 -18.75
CA ILE A 447 -34.07 22.60 -19.70
C ILE A 447 -34.43 21.13 -19.72
N TYR A 448 -33.43 20.24 -19.63
CA TYR A 448 -33.67 18.81 -19.47
C TYR A 448 -34.52 18.51 -18.22
N ASN A 449 -34.18 19.08 -17.07
CA ASN A 449 -34.94 18.88 -15.83
C ASN A 449 -36.37 19.41 -15.92
N ASP A 450 -36.56 20.56 -16.57
CA ASP A 450 -37.89 21.15 -16.77
C ASP A 450 -38.79 20.26 -17.65
N THR A 451 -38.20 19.50 -18.58
CA THR A 451 -38.94 18.59 -19.49
C THR A 451 -39.10 17.17 -18.93
N TYR A 452 -38.04 16.58 -18.38
CA TYR A 452 -37.96 15.15 -18.02
C TYR A 452 -38.00 14.88 -16.51
N GLY A 453 -37.99 15.92 -15.69
CA GLY A 453 -38.07 15.86 -14.23
C GLY A 453 -36.72 15.61 -13.54
N PHE A 454 -36.62 16.10 -12.30
CA PHE A 454 -35.41 16.02 -11.48
C PHE A 454 -34.94 14.58 -11.21
N ASP A 455 -35.85 13.62 -11.08
CA ASP A 455 -35.48 12.21 -10.87
C ASP A 455 -34.66 11.63 -12.02
N ASN A 456 -34.94 12.06 -13.26
CA ASN A 456 -34.14 11.67 -14.42
C ASN A 456 -32.86 12.49 -14.53
N GLY A 457 -32.91 13.78 -14.17
CA GLY A 457 -31.72 14.61 -14.02
C GLY A 457 -30.69 14.00 -13.07
N ASP A 458 -31.13 13.57 -11.90
CA ASP A 458 -30.29 12.90 -10.89
C ASP A 458 -29.62 11.63 -11.43
N LYS A 459 -30.29 10.90 -12.33
CA LYS A 459 -29.70 9.73 -13.00
C LYS A 459 -28.61 10.14 -13.98
N ILE A 460 -28.81 11.23 -14.74
CA ILE A 460 -27.77 11.78 -15.61
C ILE A 460 -26.58 12.24 -14.77
N ILE A 461 -26.77 12.98 -13.68
CA ILE A 461 -25.68 13.43 -12.80
C ILE A 461 -24.88 12.22 -12.26
N LYS A 462 -25.57 11.18 -11.76
CA LYS A 462 -24.92 9.95 -11.28
C LYS A 462 -24.20 9.19 -12.38
N MET A 463 -24.76 9.16 -13.58
CA MET A 463 -24.12 8.56 -14.76
C MET A 463 -22.85 9.33 -15.12
N THR A 464 -22.91 10.65 -15.22
CA THR A 464 -21.75 11.51 -15.50
C THR A 464 -20.63 11.29 -14.49
N ALA A 465 -20.96 11.27 -13.19
CA ALA A 465 -20.00 10.97 -12.14
C ALA A 465 -19.28 9.63 -12.37
N ARG A 466 -20.03 8.56 -12.68
CA ARG A 466 -19.48 7.23 -12.94
C ARG A 466 -18.61 7.18 -14.19
N ILE A 467 -18.99 7.89 -15.25
CA ILE A 467 -18.22 7.95 -16.50
C ILE A 467 -16.87 8.64 -16.22
N ILE A 468 -16.89 9.78 -15.52
CA ILE A 468 -15.66 10.47 -15.10
C ILE A 468 -14.80 9.55 -14.24
N GLU A 469 -15.38 8.92 -13.19
CA GLU A 469 -14.65 7.99 -12.32
C GLU A 469 -14.02 6.83 -13.08
N LYS A 470 -14.76 6.20 -13.99
CA LYS A 470 -14.28 5.07 -14.78
C LYS A 470 -13.05 5.48 -15.61
N HIS A 471 -13.17 6.53 -16.42
CA HIS A 471 -12.12 6.91 -17.36
C HIS A 471 -10.93 7.56 -16.67
N VAL A 472 -11.16 8.47 -15.72
CA VAL A 472 -10.08 9.09 -14.97
C VAL A 472 -9.25 8.03 -14.23
N HIS A 473 -9.87 7.03 -13.59
CA HIS A 473 -9.13 5.96 -12.92
C HIS A 473 -8.47 4.97 -13.90
N ASN A 474 -9.03 4.75 -15.10
CA ASN A 474 -8.41 3.88 -16.11
C ASN A 474 -7.09 4.48 -16.63
N TYR A 475 -7.08 5.77 -16.93
CA TYR A 475 -5.90 6.47 -17.45
C TYR A 475 -4.94 6.92 -16.36
N PHE A 476 -5.47 7.32 -15.20
CA PHE A 476 -4.72 7.86 -14.08
C PHE A 476 -5.17 7.17 -12.77
N PRO A 477 -4.80 5.89 -12.58
CA PRO A 477 -5.17 5.11 -11.39
C PRO A 477 -4.54 5.66 -10.11
N PHE A 478 -3.48 6.47 -10.24
CA PHE A 478 -2.81 7.15 -9.15
C PHE A 478 -2.86 8.66 -9.42
N ASP A 479 -2.87 9.47 -8.36
CA ASP A 479 -2.80 10.94 -8.43
C ASP A 479 -3.99 11.66 -9.09
N SER A 480 -5.12 10.98 -9.28
CA SER A 480 -6.35 11.60 -9.77
C SER A 480 -7.25 12.16 -8.66
N PHE A 481 -7.97 13.24 -8.99
CA PHE A 481 -9.01 13.83 -8.15
C PHE A 481 -10.32 13.86 -8.92
N ILE A 482 -11.43 13.61 -8.24
CA ILE A 482 -12.76 13.81 -8.82
C ILE A 482 -13.64 14.44 -7.74
N GLY A 483 -14.39 15.46 -8.09
CA GLY A 483 -15.30 16.17 -7.21
C GLY A 483 -16.55 16.62 -7.94
N HIS A 484 -17.62 16.83 -7.17
CA HIS A 484 -18.90 17.29 -7.65
C HIS A 484 -19.27 18.58 -6.90
N ILE A 485 -19.22 19.71 -7.61
CA ILE A 485 -19.42 21.07 -7.09
C ILE A 485 -20.90 21.24 -6.69
N GLY A 486 -21.81 20.87 -7.59
CA GLY A 486 -23.25 20.87 -7.38
C GLY A 486 -24.00 20.99 -8.72
N GLY A 487 -25.24 20.49 -8.76
CA GLY A 487 -26.04 20.50 -9.99
C GLY A 487 -25.38 19.68 -11.10
N ASP A 488 -25.01 20.35 -12.17
CA ASP A 488 -24.35 19.86 -13.37
C ASP A 488 -22.82 20.07 -13.40
N ASP A 489 -22.23 20.67 -12.36
CA ASP A 489 -20.81 21.03 -12.31
C ASP A 489 -19.93 19.96 -11.67
N PHE A 490 -18.94 19.48 -12.44
CA PHE A 490 -17.93 18.54 -11.99
C PHE A 490 -16.52 19.10 -12.15
N VAL A 491 -15.60 18.63 -11.30
CA VAL A 491 -14.19 18.92 -11.41
C VAL A 491 -13.39 17.64 -11.24
N PHE A 492 -12.38 17.45 -12.07
CA PHE A 492 -11.43 16.35 -11.89
C PHE A 492 -10.02 16.81 -12.24
N MET A 493 -9.04 16.15 -11.63
CA MET A 493 -7.63 16.44 -11.84
C MET A 493 -6.90 15.18 -12.25
N MET A 494 -5.95 15.35 -13.17
CA MET A 494 -5.17 14.27 -13.74
C MET A 494 -3.72 14.70 -13.85
N GLN A 495 -2.82 13.74 -14.07
CA GLN A 495 -1.43 14.05 -14.34
C GLN A 495 -1.30 14.87 -15.62
N ASP A 496 -0.37 15.82 -15.64
CA ASP A 496 -0.04 16.65 -16.81
C ASP A 496 0.70 15.81 -17.88
N ASN A 497 -0.05 14.94 -18.57
CA ASN A 497 0.39 14.17 -19.73
C ASN A 497 -0.63 14.37 -20.85
N LEU A 498 -0.28 15.22 -21.82
CA LEU A 498 -1.20 15.66 -22.87
C LEU A 498 -1.78 14.52 -23.70
N ALA A 499 -1.02 13.45 -23.97
CA ALA A 499 -1.52 12.34 -24.79
C ALA A 499 -2.66 11.60 -24.08
N PHE A 500 -2.41 11.12 -22.86
CA PHE A 500 -3.42 10.42 -22.06
C PHE A 500 -4.57 11.34 -21.60
N LEU A 501 -4.29 12.63 -21.37
CA LEU A 501 -5.31 13.63 -21.07
C LEU A 501 -6.33 13.72 -22.22
N ASN A 502 -5.87 13.80 -23.47
CA ASN A 502 -6.76 13.88 -24.63
C ASN A 502 -7.60 12.60 -24.80
N GLU A 503 -6.98 11.42 -24.68
CA GLU A 503 -7.70 10.14 -24.78
C GLU A 503 -8.77 10.03 -23.68
N ALA A 504 -8.42 10.34 -22.43
CA ALA A 504 -9.38 10.31 -21.33
C ALA A 504 -10.55 11.28 -21.53
N LEU A 505 -10.29 12.51 -21.99
CA LEU A 505 -11.35 13.50 -22.25
C LEU A 505 -12.26 13.07 -23.40
N TYR A 506 -11.68 12.51 -24.46
CA TYR A 506 -12.44 11.99 -25.59
C TYR A 506 -13.36 10.85 -25.15
N ASP A 507 -12.83 9.86 -24.44
CA ASP A 507 -13.59 8.69 -23.99
C ASP A 507 -14.71 9.06 -23.00
N ILE A 508 -14.48 10.05 -22.14
CA ILE A 508 -15.51 10.60 -21.24
C ILE A 508 -16.67 11.19 -22.06
N LEU A 509 -16.38 12.02 -23.06
CA LEU A 509 -17.40 12.68 -23.86
C LEU A 509 -18.12 11.70 -24.79
N ASP A 510 -17.40 10.77 -25.40
CA ASP A 510 -17.96 9.74 -26.28
C ASP A 510 -18.91 8.81 -25.52
N GLU A 511 -18.49 8.29 -24.36
CA GLU A 511 -19.36 7.47 -23.52
C GLU A 511 -20.54 8.28 -22.97
N PHE A 512 -20.33 9.55 -22.62
CA PHE A 512 -21.43 10.43 -22.21
C PHE A 512 -22.47 10.59 -23.33
N ASP A 513 -22.05 10.96 -24.55
CA ASP A 513 -22.94 11.17 -25.70
C ASP A 513 -23.73 9.91 -26.07
N HIS A 514 -23.11 8.74 -25.95
CA HIS A 514 -23.79 7.46 -26.17
C HIS A 514 -24.79 7.14 -25.06
N THR A 515 -24.39 7.35 -23.81
CA THR A 515 -25.15 6.90 -22.64
C THR A 515 -26.27 7.87 -22.28
N VAL A 516 -26.12 9.17 -22.52
CA VAL A 516 -27.14 10.19 -22.18
C VAL A 516 -28.43 10.00 -23.00
N LYS A 517 -28.32 9.49 -24.23
CA LYS A 517 -29.45 9.27 -25.16
C LYS A 517 -30.55 8.38 -24.56
N GLN A 518 -30.21 7.43 -23.68
CA GLN A 518 -31.20 6.55 -23.04
C GLN A 518 -32.17 7.29 -22.10
N PHE A 519 -31.84 8.54 -21.73
CA PHE A 519 -32.65 9.37 -20.84
C PHE A 519 -33.58 10.34 -21.60
N PHE A 520 -33.66 10.22 -22.93
CA PHE A 520 -34.54 11.01 -23.78
C PHE A 520 -35.65 10.16 -24.39
N SER A 521 -36.77 10.81 -24.74
CA SER A 521 -37.81 10.18 -25.53
C SER A 521 -37.32 9.89 -26.96
N GLN A 522 -37.87 8.85 -27.61
CA GLN A 522 -37.52 8.57 -29.01
C GLN A 522 -37.89 9.73 -29.94
N GLU A 523 -38.95 10.48 -29.63
CA GLU A 523 -39.38 11.63 -30.43
C GLU A 523 -38.32 12.75 -30.43
N ASP A 524 -37.80 13.11 -29.25
CA ASP A 524 -36.79 14.16 -29.11
C ASP A 524 -35.43 13.71 -29.68
N LEU A 525 -35.09 12.41 -29.56
CA LEU A 525 -33.88 11.85 -30.18
C LEU A 525 -33.92 11.91 -31.72
N ILE A 526 -35.07 11.64 -32.33
CA ILE A 526 -35.24 11.72 -33.79
C ILE A 526 -35.16 13.18 -34.26
N LYS A 527 -35.72 14.12 -33.49
CA LYS A 527 -35.66 15.55 -33.79
C LYS A 527 -34.26 16.14 -33.53
N GLY A 528 -33.50 15.56 -32.61
CA GLY A 528 -32.21 16.07 -32.14
C GLY A 528 -32.32 17.22 -31.12
N ASN A 529 -33.55 17.61 -30.76
CA ASN A 529 -33.85 18.85 -30.02
C ASN A 529 -34.91 18.57 -28.94
N ILE A 530 -34.81 19.27 -27.80
CA ILE A 530 -35.85 19.38 -26.78
C ILE A 530 -36.63 20.68 -27.03
N CYS A 531 -37.96 20.60 -27.09
CA CYS A 531 -38.82 21.77 -27.21
C CYS A 531 -39.42 22.15 -25.85
N THR A 532 -39.22 23.38 -25.41
CA THR A 532 -39.85 23.91 -24.19
C THR A 532 -40.46 25.28 -24.43
N TYR A 533 -41.39 25.70 -23.57
CA TYR A 533 -42.01 27.02 -23.62
C TYR A 533 -41.29 27.98 -22.67
N ASP A 534 -40.97 29.18 -23.15
CA ASP A 534 -40.48 30.24 -22.27
C ASP A 534 -41.61 30.85 -21.41
N GLU A 535 -41.26 31.75 -20.48
CA GLU A 535 -42.21 32.46 -19.60
C GLU A 535 -43.29 33.24 -20.38
N CYS A 536 -43.03 33.55 -21.66
CA CYS A 536 -43.95 34.23 -22.58
C CYS A 536 -44.76 33.26 -23.46
N LYS A 537 -44.69 31.94 -23.21
CA LYS A 537 -45.31 30.85 -24.00
C LYS A 537 -44.81 30.73 -25.44
N ASN A 538 -43.62 31.22 -25.76
CA ASN A 538 -43.00 30.95 -27.05
C ASN A 538 -42.25 29.62 -27.02
N LEU A 539 -42.38 28.83 -28.09
CA LEU A 539 -41.64 27.57 -28.25
C LEU A 539 -40.16 27.87 -28.54
N LYS A 540 -39.26 27.31 -27.75
CA LYS A 540 -37.81 27.32 -27.97
C LYS A 540 -37.29 25.90 -28.10
N GLU A 541 -36.40 25.72 -29.08
CA GLU A 541 -35.71 24.46 -29.33
C GLU A 541 -34.29 24.54 -28.77
N PHE A 542 -33.90 23.52 -28.03
CA PHE A 542 -32.57 23.36 -27.48
C PHE A 542 -32.01 22.02 -27.94
N SER A 543 -30.70 21.94 -28.18
CA SER A 543 -30.08 20.64 -28.48
C SER A 543 -30.23 19.68 -27.30
N ILE A 544 -30.10 18.39 -27.59
CA ILE A 544 -29.92 17.39 -26.53
C ILE A 544 -28.74 17.78 -25.62
N THR A 545 -28.83 17.38 -24.35
CA THR A 545 -27.80 17.65 -23.34
C THR A 545 -26.46 17.07 -23.78
N SER A 546 -25.45 17.94 -23.89
CA SER A 546 -24.04 17.61 -24.13
C SER A 546 -23.20 17.91 -22.88
N ALA A 547 -21.92 17.54 -22.90
CA ALA A 547 -20.97 17.88 -21.84
C ALA A 547 -19.84 18.75 -22.40
N SER A 548 -19.56 19.86 -21.71
CA SER A 548 -18.51 20.82 -22.07
C SER A 548 -17.42 20.84 -21.00
N ILE A 549 -16.16 20.64 -21.41
CA ILE A 549 -15.01 20.55 -20.49
C ILE A 549 -14.01 21.68 -20.73
N GLY A 550 -13.82 22.55 -19.74
CA GLY A 550 -12.71 23.50 -19.72
C GLY A 550 -11.51 22.90 -19.00
N VAL A 551 -10.33 22.92 -19.62
CA VAL A 551 -9.12 22.30 -19.07
C VAL A 551 -7.98 23.32 -19.00
N TYR A 552 -7.32 23.37 -17.85
CA TYR A 552 -6.02 24.02 -17.68
C TYR A 552 -4.97 22.96 -17.37
N THR A 553 -3.81 23.02 -18.02
CA THR A 553 -2.68 22.13 -17.76
C THR A 553 -1.38 22.91 -17.62
N GLY A 554 -0.59 22.58 -16.60
CA GLY A 554 0.69 23.25 -16.33
C GLY A 554 0.92 23.54 -14.85
N GLY A 555 1.88 24.42 -14.56
CA GLY A 555 2.20 24.83 -13.18
C GLY A 555 1.25 25.92 -12.65
N LEU A 556 0.73 25.73 -11.44
CA LEU A 556 -0.28 26.63 -10.85
C LEU A 556 0.27 27.88 -10.14
N GLN A 557 1.59 28.13 -10.19
CA GLN A 557 2.25 29.25 -9.49
C GLN A 557 1.71 30.65 -9.81
N GLU A 558 1.16 30.85 -11.02
CA GLU A 558 0.59 32.13 -11.42
C GLU A 558 -0.71 32.46 -10.66
N PHE A 559 -1.40 31.43 -10.18
CA PHE A 559 -2.63 31.57 -9.41
C PHE A 559 -2.28 31.68 -7.93
N GLN A 560 -2.50 32.87 -7.36
CA GLN A 560 -2.20 33.14 -5.95
C GLN A 560 -3.19 32.49 -4.98
N CYS A 561 -4.42 32.22 -5.45
CA CYS A 561 -5.50 31.67 -4.64
C CYS A 561 -6.52 30.94 -5.52
N VAL A 562 -7.40 30.16 -4.87
CA VAL A 562 -8.41 29.34 -5.53
C VAL A 562 -9.43 30.19 -6.28
N GLU A 563 -9.77 31.38 -5.76
CA GLU A 563 -10.76 32.28 -6.36
C GLU A 563 -10.30 32.77 -7.75
N LYS A 564 -9.04 33.21 -7.86
CA LYS A 564 -8.45 33.64 -9.14
C LYS A 564 -8.39 32.49 -10.15
N PHE A 565 -8.05 31.29 -9.69
CA PHE A 565 -8.08 30.11 -10.54
C PHE A 565 -9.50 29.79 -11.01
N GLY A 566 -10.50 29.89 -10.12
CA GLY A 566 -11.91 29.70 -10.43
C GLY A 566 -12.45 30.66 -11.50
N GLU A 567 -12.10 31.95 -11.41
CA GLU A 567 -12.44 32.94 -12.44
C GLU A 567 -11.83 32.59 -13.81
N TYR A 568 -10.56 32.17 -13.81
CA TYR A 568 -9.84 31.81 -15.02
C TYR A 568 -10.41 30.55 -15.70
N ILE A 569 -10.59 29.46 -14.95
CA ILE A 569 -11.14 28.21 -15.49
C ILE A 569 -12.59 28.37 -15.93
N GLY A 570 -13.37 29.25 -15.28
CA GLY A 570 -14.72 29.63 -15.73
C GLY A 570 -14.72 30.27 -17.12
N GLY A 571 -13.69 31.05 -17.45
CA GLY A 571 -13.49 31.60 -18.79
C GLY A 571 -13.20 30.53 -19.85
N ILE A 572 -12.40 29.52 -19.52
CA ILE A 572 -12.11 28.38 -20.42
C ILE A 572 -13.38 27.54 -20.64
N LYS A 573 -14.10 27.24 -19.55
CA LYS A 573 -15.37 26.51 -19.58
C LYS A 573 -16.37 27.19 -20.52
N LYS A 574 -16.47 28.52 -20.49
CA LYS A 574 -17.36 29.27 -21.40
C LYS A 574 -16.99 29.06 -22.88
N LYS A 575 -15.69 28.99 -23.21
CA LYS A 575 -15.23 28.71 -24.58
C LYS A 575 -15.57 27.30 -25.03
N ALA A 576 -15.50 26.30 -24.15
CA ALA A 576 -15.96 24.95 -24.46
C ALA A 576 -17.46 24.95 -24.80
N LYS A 577 -18.29 25.63 -23.99
CA LYS A 577 -19.74 25.76 -24.23
C LYS A 577 -20.14 26.46 -25.53
N GLU A 578 -19.25 27.23 -26.13
CA GLU A 578 -19.51 27.88 -27.43
C GLU A 578 -19.38 26.90 -28.61
N LEU A 579 -18.78 25.73 -28.39
CA LEU A 579 -18.69 24.65 -29.36
C LEU A 579 -19.97 23.80 -29.32
N ASN A 580 -20.46 23.40 -30.50
CA ASN A 580 -21.68 22.60 -30.58
C ASN A 580 -21.42 21.16 -30.14
N GLY A 581 -22.34 20.62 -29.34
CA GLY A 581 -22.27 19.25 -28.84
C GLY A 581 -21.22 19.08 -27.74
N SER A 582 -20.92 17.83 -27.39
CA SER A 582 -19.93 17.55 -26.36
C SER A 582 -18.55 17.99 -26.82
N SER A 583 -17.85 18.72 -25.95
CA SER A 583 -16.64 19.44 -26.32
C SER A 583 -15.64 19.57 -25.17
N TYR A 584 -14.38 19.79 -25.51
CA TYR A 584 -13.38 20.23 -24.55
C TYR A 584 -12.41 21.25 -25.17
N VAL A 585 -11.85 22.11 -24.33
CA VAL A 585 -10.80 23.07 -24.70
C VAL A 585 -9.69 23.03 -23.66
N ILE A 586 -8.44 22.83 -24.11
CA ILE A 586 -7.25 22.72 -23.25
C ILE A 586 -6.37 23.96 -23.42
N TYR A 587 -6.12 24.63 -22.29
CA TYR A 587 -5.18 25.73 -22.16
C TYR A 587 -3.92 25.30 -21.43
N ASP A 588 -2.77 25.83 -21.86
CA ASP A 588 -1.49 25.68 -21.14
C ASP A 588 -1.19 26.86 -20.20
N GLU A 589 -0.06 26.78 -19.49
CA GLU A 589 0.47 27.84 -18.62
C GLU A 589 0.85 29.15 -19.35
N ASN A 590 0.88 29.16 -20.70
CA ASN A 590 1.10 30.35 -21.51
C ASN A 590 -0.21 30.97 -22.02
N ASN A 591 -1.35 30.48 -21.52
CA ASN A 591 -2.69 30.91 -21.92
C ASN A 591 -2.97 30.68 -23.41
N GLN A 592 -2.36 29.64 -24.01
CA GLN A 592 -2.60 29.22 -25.39
C GLN A 592 -3.50 27.98 -25.44
N ILE A 593 -4.37 27.92 -26.45
CA ILE A 593 -5.12 26.69 -26.75
C ILE A 593 -4.14 25.68 -27.34
N ILE A 594 -3.91 24.59 -26.63
CA ILE A 594 -3.03 23.50 -27.09
C ILE A 594 -3.80 22.36 -27.74
N ASN A 595 -5.07 22.17 -27.37
CA ASN A 595 -5.98 21.29 -28.09
C ASN A 595 -7.45 21.67 -27.85
N GLN A 596 -8.32 21.30 -28.78
CA GLN A 596 -9.78 21.40 -28.62
C GLN A 596 -10.47 20.30 -29.43
N TYR A 597 -11.60 19.84 -28.93
CA TYR A 597 -12.44 18.83 -29.58
C TYR A 597 -13.90 19.24 -29.45
N TYR A 598 -14.71 18.90 -30.45
CA TYR A 598 -16.16 19.00 -30.37
C TYR A 598 -16.81 18.01 -31.34
N ASN A 599 -17.93 17.42 -30.92
CA ASN A 599 -18.65 16.42 -31.70
C ASN A 599 -19.63 17.09 -32.68
N HIS A 600 -19.44 16.91 -33.99
CA HIS A 600 -20.23 17.54 -35.07
C HIS A 600 -21.62 16.91 -35.30
N GLN A 601 -22.11 16.04 -34.42
CA GLN A 601 -23.37 15.29 -34.61
C GLN A 601 -24.67 16.12 -34.44
N VAL A 602 -24.73 17.38 -34.90
CA VAL A 602 -26.01 18.07 -35.17
C VAL A 602 -25.82 19.09 -36.31
N LYS A 603 -25.74 18.61 -37.56
CA LYS A 603 -26.16 19.32 -38.79
C LYS A 603 -25.90 18.48 -40.05
N SER A 604 -26.83 17.60 -40.40
CA SER A 604 -26.93 17.06 -41.76
C SER A 604 -28.36 16.64 -42.13
N THR A 605 -29.31 17.59 -42.05
CA THR A 605 -30.54 17.54 -42.84
C THR A 605 -30.88 18.92 -43.38
N GLN A 606 -30.17 19.31 -44.44
CA GLN A 606 -30.75 20.13 -45.50
C GLN A 606 -30.54 19.35 -46.81
N GLY A 607 -31.63 18.73 -47.27
CA GLY A 607 -31.83 18.25 -48.63
C GLY A 607 -33.02 18.99 -49.21
#